data_AF-A0A924N3Z5-F1
#
_entry.id   AF-A0A924N3Z5-F1
#
_cell.length_a   1.000
_cell.length_b   1.000
_cell.length_c   1.000
_cell.angle_alpha   90.00
_cell.angle_beta   90.00
_cell.angle_gamma   90.00
#
_symmetry.space_group_name_H-M   'P 1'
#
loop_
_entity.id
_entity.type
_entity.pdbx_description
1 polymer ?
#
loop_
_entity_poly.entity_id
_entity_poly.type
_entity_poly.pdbx_seq_one_letter_code
_entity_poly.pdbx_strand_id
1 'polypeptide(L)'
;MSFSPPGEPGDDGAPPPPEPPRGPFTRDNPLTFIVPEPLLLRIERLDKPGAAPGDQPVAFTRAGPGEVLLAVNAYPAQLVDAFLASDAFGEPVIVVGAAWEEDGGVRGELSALLPERAMQDIQDVVSPEDEGDEPREPWAESIRTSSYEAAVASDDDDEDVDDDDDEEEDEDEEGTDDDTEPHFPLVIGAVIRFPENRKFPDDFELEVDDLMRSILEGRAMDASEKRIENLLGGI
;
A
#
# COMPACT_ATOMS: atom_id res chain seq x y z
N MET A 1 56.51 20.17 -38.42
CA MET A 1 56.20 20.58 -37.03
C MET A 1 54.70 20.76 -36.97
N SER A 2 53.99 19.71 -36.56
CA SER A 2 52.53 19.70 -36.46
C SER A 2 52.14 20.21 -35.07
N PHE A 3 51.26 21.20 -35.03
CA PHE A 3 50.67 21.73 -33.81
C PHE A 3 49.43 20.89 -33.46
N SER A 4 49.44 20.26 -32.28
CA SER A 4 48.23 19.70 -31.66
C SER A 4 47.43 20.84 -31.01
N PRO A 5 46.10 20.88 -31.16
CA PRO A 5 45.25 21.76 -30.35
C PRO A 5 45.14 21.23 -28.91
N PRO A 6 44.90 22.10 -27.91
CA PRO A 6 44.73 21.70 -26.52
C PRO A 6 43.41 20.96 -26.33
N GLY A 7 43.46 19.90 -25.52
CA GLY A 7 42.31 19.08 -25.17
C GLY A 7 41.22 19.87 -24.47
N GLU A 8 39.99 19.49 -24.75
CA GLU A 8 38.77 19.99 -24.12
C GLU A 8 38.89 19.87 -22.58
N PRO A 9 38.48 20.90 -21.82
CA PRO A 9 38.34 20.77 -20.39
C PRO A 9 37.20 19.76 -20.14
N GLY A 10 37.53 18.70 -19.41
CA GLY A 10 36.58 17.70 -18.95
C GLY A 10 35.40 18.37 -18.25
N ASP A 11 34.23 17.83 -18.54
CA ASP A 11 32.95 18.10 -17.91
C ASP A 11 33.11 18.00 -16.39
N ASP A 12 33.42 19.12 -15.75
CA ASP A 12 33.48 19.28 -14.30
C ASP A 12 32.08 18.99 -13.78
N GLY A 13 31.98 17.91 -12.99
CA GLY A 13 30.75 17.36 -12.42
C GLY A 13 29.76 18.43 -11.98
N ALA A 14 28.85 18.76 -12.89
CA ALA A 14 27.68 19.54 -12.54
C ALA A 14 26.93 18.72 -11.49
N PRO A 15 26.58 19.31 -10.32
CA PRO A 15 25.68 18.62 -9.42
C PRO A 15 24.43 18.23 -10.22
N PRO A 16 23.90 17.01 -10.03
CA PRO A 16 22.70 16.59 -10.72
C PRO A 16 21.65 17.71 -10.57
N PRO A 17 20.92 18.04 -11.64
CA PRO A 17 19.91 19.08 -11.56
C PRO A 17 18.99 18.79 -10.36
N PRO A 18 18.59 19.81 -9.59
CA PRO A 18 17.69 19.60 -8.46
C PRO A 18 16.49 18.83 -8.96
N GLU A 19 16.17 17.71 -8.31
CA GLU A 19 15.00 16.92 -8.66
C GLU A 19 13.80 17.88 -8.76
N PRO A 20 13.00 17.78 -9.84
CA PRO A 20 11.82 18.61 -9.94
C PRO A 20 11.00 18.44 -8.66
N PRO A 21 10.33 19.50 -8.17
CA PRO A 21 9.51 19.38 -6.96
C PRO A 21 8.56 18.21 -7.15
N ARG A 22 8.65 17.21 -6.27
CA ARG A 22 7.74 16.06 -6.26
C ARG A 22 6.36 16.63 -5.88
N GLY A 23 5.57 17.00 -6.88
CA GLY A 23 4.27 17.63 -6.67
C GLY A 23 3.68 18.24 -7.94
N PRO A 24 2.33 18.21 -8.09
CA PRO A 24 1.35 17.91 -7.04
C PRO A 24 1.13 16.41 -6.80
N PHE A 25 0.96 16.02 -5.53
CA PHE A 25 0.57 14.66 -5.16
C PHE A 25 -0.94 14.51 -5.33
N THR A 26 -1.34 13.79 -6.37
CA THR A 26 -2.75 13.56 -6.72
C THR A 26 -3.14 12.12 -6.41
N ARG A 27 -4.43 11.81 -6.51
CA ARG A 27 -4.90 10.42 -6.35
C ARG A 27 -4.22 9.45 -7.33
N ASP A 28 -3.90 9.91 -8.53
CA ASP A 28 -3.22 9.12 -9.57
C ASP A 28 -1.69 9.04 -9.37
N ASN A 29 -1.13 9.94 -8.55
CA ASN A 29 0.28 9.96 -8.19
C ASN A 29 0.43 10.28 -6.69
N PRO A 30 0.02 9.34 -5.81
CA PRO A 30 0.08 9.56 -4.37
C PRO A 30 1.50 9.42 -3.86
N LEU A 31 1.79 10.04 -2.73
CA LEU A 31 2.97 9.75 -1.94
C LEU A 31 2.74 8.45 -1.17
N THR A 32 3.51 7.41 -1.52
CA THR A 32 3.49 6.13 -0.81
C THR A 32 4.47 6.15 0.35
N PHE A 33 4.07 5.61 1.50
CA PHE A 33 4.91 5.40 2.67
C PHE A 33 4.73 3.99 3.21
N ILE A 34 5.78 3.47 3.83
CA ILE A 34 5.80 2.12 4.41
C ILE A 34 6.03 2.28 5.91
N VAL A 35 5.21 1.60 6.72
CA VAL A 35 5.44 1.52 8.15
C VAL A 35 6.74 0.72 8.37
N PRO A 36 7.75 1.27 9.06
CA PRO A 36 9.08 0.66 9.11
C PRO A 36 9.13 -0.73 9.74
N GLU A 37 8.23 -1.00 10.70
CA GLU A 37 8.17 -2.27 11.41
C GLU A 37 6.85 -2.98 11.07
N PRO A 38 6.90 -4.28 10.69
CA PRO A 38 5.70 -5.08 10.52
C PRO A 38 4.84 -5.08 11.79
N LEU A 39 3.53 -4.93 11.62
CA LEU A 39 2.58 -4.79 12.72
C LEU A 39 1.74 -6.05 12.87
N LEU A 40 1.67 -6.57 14.08
CA LEU A 40 0.67 -7.58 14.42
C LEU A 40 -0.69 -6.88 14.54
N LEU A 41 -1.63 -7.22 13.65
CA LEU A 41 -2.95 -6.58 13.61
C LEU A 41 -3.99 -7.46 14.32
N ARG A 42 -4.82 -6.85 15.16
CA ARG A 42 -6.04 -7.45 15.70
C ARG A 42 -7.24 -6.89 14.97
N ILE A 43 -8.15 -7.78 14.57
CA ILE A 43 -9.40 -7.43 13.92
C ILE A 43 -10.55 -7.64 14.90
N GLU A 44 -11.42 -6.64 15.02
CA GLU A 44 -12.62 -6.71 15.85
C GLU A 44 -13.83 -6.21 15.08
N ARG A 45 -14.98 -6.89 15.24
CA ARG A 45 -16.25 -6.40 14.71
C ARG A 45 -16.68 -5.17 15.48
N LEU A 46 -17.18 -4.18 14.76
CA LEU A 46 -17.80 -3.00 15.36
C LEU A 46 -19.31 -3.00 15.10
N ASP A 47 -20.07 -2.70 16.15
CA ASP A 47 -21.49 -2.38 16.06
C ASP A 47 -21.66 -0.89 15.69
N LYS A 48 -21.24 -0.49 14.48
CA LYS A 48 -21.39 0.90 13.99
C LYS A 48 -22.69 1.05 13.17
N PRO A 49 -23.64 1.91 13.57
CA PRO A 49 -24.81 2.22 12.74
C PRO A 49 -24.37 3.07 11.55
N GLY A 50 -24.51 2.55 10.33
CA GLY A 50 -24.16 3.26 9.10
C GLY A 50 -23.48 2.43 8.01
N ALA A 51 -23.15 1.17 8.28
CA ALA A 51 -22.67 0.24 7.27
C ALA A 51 -23.73 -0.02 6.20
N ALA A 52 -23.31 -0.28 4.96
CA ALA A 52 -24.23 -0.71 3.92
C ALA A 52 -24.84 -2.08 4.29
N PRO A 53 -26.07 -2.37 3.85
CA PRO A 53 -26.67 -3.69 4.10
C PRO A 53 -25.78 -4.81 3.52
N GLY A 54 -25.34 -5.74 4.38
CA GLY A 54 -24.43 -6.83 4.00
C GLY A 54 -22.97 -6.60 4.41
N ASP A 55 -22.61 -5.37 4.77
CA ASP A 55 -21.26 -5.04 5.25
C ASP A 55 -21.17 -5.11 6.78
N GLN A 56 -20.03 -5.58 7.26
CA GLN A 56 -19.65 -5.62 8.66
C GLN A 56 -18.49 -4.66 8.89
N PRO A 57 -18.70 -3.59 9.68
CA PRO A 57 -17.62 -2.72 10.15
C PRO A 57 -16.62 -3.50 11.01
N VAL A 58 -15.34 -3.25 10.79
CA VAL A 58 -14.22 -3.84 11.51
C VAL A 58 -13.20 -2.78 11.91
N ALA A 59 -12.63 -2.95 13.10
CA ALA A 59 -11.49 -2.17 13.59
C ALA A 59 -10.20 -2.97 13.39
N PHE A 60 -9.17 -2.30 12.87
CA PHE A 60 -7.80 -2.81 12.83
C PHE A 60 -6.97 -2.12 13.91
N THR A 61 -6.49 -2.91 14.87
CA THR A 61 -5.74 -2.41 16.03
C THR A 61 -4.34 -3.02 16.01
N ARG A 62 -3.30 -2.24 16.28
CA ARG A 62 -1.97 -2.78 16.52
C ARG A 62 -1.95 -3.51 17.86
N ALA A 63 -1.66 -4.81 17.85
CA ALA A 63 -1.46 -5.60 19.06
C ALA A 63 -0.12 -5.26 19.73
N GLY A 64 -0.11 -5.18 21.06
CA GLY A 64 1.11 -4.91 21.84
C GLY A 64 0.88 -4.03 23.08
N PRO A 65 1.96 -3.62 23.77
CA PRO A 65 1.87 -2.70 24.89
C PRO A 65 1.43 -1.31 24.40
N GLY A 66 0.16 -0.98 24.65
CA GLY A 66 -0.48 0.22 24.11
C GLY A 66 -1.16 -0.09 22.79
N GLU A 67 -2.24 -0.88 22.87
CA GLU A 67 -3.13 -1.15 21.73
C GLU A 67 -3.57 0.18 21.10
N VAL A 68 -3.34 0.30 19.80
CA VAL A 68 -3.62 1.51 19.03
C VAL A 68 -4.55 1.15 17.90
N LEU A 69 -5.71 1.81 17.86
CA LEU A 69 -6.60 1.74 16.70
C LEU A 69 -5.90 2.42 15.52
N LEU A 70 -5.64 1.65 14.46
CA LEU A 70 -4.98 2.16 13.25
C LEU A 70 -6.02 2.65 12.24
N ALA A 71 -7.06 1.86 12.02
CA ALA A 71 -8.07 2.14 11.01
C ALA A 71 -9.38 1.42 11.31
N VAL A 72 -10.46 1.93 10.72
CA VAL A 72 -11.77 1.28 10.66
C VAL A 72 -12.17 1.19 9.20
N ASN A 73 -12.65 0.03 8.79
CA ASN A 73 -13.22 -0.17 7.47
C ASN A 73 -14.46 -1.07 7.54
N ALA A 74 -15.20 -1.21 6.45
CA ALA A 74 -16.31 -2.14 6.33
C ALA A 74 -16.07 -3.07 5.15
N TYR A 75 -16.34 -4.35 5.35
CA TYR A 75 -16.22 -5.40 4.34
C TYR A 75 -17.48 -6.24 4.29
N PRO A 76 -17.72 -7.00 3.21
CA PRO A 76 -18.78 -8.00 3.19
C PRO A 76 -18.68 -8.91 4.44
N ALA A 77 -19.80 -9.19 5.10
CA ALA A 77 -19.81 -9.93 6.36
C ALA A 77 -19.11 -11.30 6.27
N GLN A 78 -19.25 -11.98 5.13
CA GLN A 78 -18.59 -13.26 4.86
C GLN A 78 -17.06 -13.16 4.85
N LEU A 79 -16.52 -12.06 4.31
CA LEU A 79 -15.08 -11.81 4.30
C LEU A 79 -14.58 -11.51 5.71
N VAL A 80 -15.36 -10.81 6.54
CA VAL A 80 -15.04 -10.59 7.96
C VAL A 80 -15.10 -11.89 8.75
N ASP A 81 -16.08 -12.74 8.49
CA ASP A 81 -16.16 -14.08 9.08
C ASP A 81 -14.89 -14.88 8.72
N ALA A 82 -14.43 -14.81 7.46
CA ALA A 82 -13.21 -15.46 7.01
C ALA A 82 -11.96 -14.90 7.68
N PHE A 83 -11.78 -13.57 7.75
CA PHE A 83 -10.64 -12.97 8.46
C PHE A 83 -10.53 -13.43 9.92
N LEU A 84 -11.68 -13.61 10.60
CA LEU A 84 -11.73 -14.02 12.00
C LEU A 84 -11.60 -15.54 12.20
N ALA A 85 -11.92 -16.33 11.18
CA ALA A 85 -11.78 -17.78 11.19
C ALA A 85 -10.40 -18.24 10.69
N SER A 86 -9.79 -17.47 9.79
CA SER A 86 -8.41 -17.65 9.31
C SER A 86 -7.41 -17.06 10.31
N ASP A 87 -6.18 -17.57 10.30
CA ASP A 87 -5.06 -16.96 11.05
C ASP A 87 -4.32 -15.89 10.20
N ALA A 88 -5.00 -15.27 9.24
CA ALA A 88 -4.41 -14.35 8.27
C ALA A 88 -3.71 -13.12 8.89
N PHE A 89 -4.04 -12.79 10.15
CA PHE A 89 -3.43 -11.70 10.93
C PHE A 89 -2.74 -12.21 12.20
N GLY A 90 -2.47 -13.52 12.29
CA GLY A 90 -1.73 -14.14 13.39
C GLY A 90 -0.23 -13.81 13.37
N GLU A 91 0.27 -13.37 12.22
CA GLU A 91 1.65 -12.93 12.03
C GLU A 91 1.75 -11.41 11.77
N PRO A 92 2.88 -10.77 12.08
CA PRO A 92 3.09 -9.36 11.77
C PRO A 92 3.06 -9.09 10.25
N VAL A 93 2.23 -8.15 9.82
CA VAL A 93 2.06 -7.77 8.41
C VAL A 93 2.65 -6.40 8.11
N ILE A 94 3.16 -6.20 6.90
CA ILE A 94 3.65 -4.89 6.45
C ILE A 94 2.45 -3.99 6.21
N VAL A 95 2.48 -2.78 6.77
CA VAL A 95 1.45 -1.77 6.50
C VAL A 95 2.04 -0.70 5.61
N VAL A 96 1.36 -0.43 4.50
CA VAL A 96 1.69 0.62 3.55
C VAL A 96 0.56 1.65 3.53
N GLY A 97 0.90 2.89 3.22
CA GLY A 97 -0.09 3.93 3.02
C GLY A 97 0.19 4.73 1.76
N ALA A 98 -0.88 5.17 1.12
CA ALA A 98 -0.83 6.10 0.00
C ALA A 98 -1.53 7.39 0.40
N ALA A 99 -0.89 8.55 0.25
CA ALA A 99 -1.45 9.85 0.60
C ALA A 99 -1.39 10.84 -0.56
N TRP A 100 -2.44 11.63 -0.72
CA TRP A 100 -2.54 12.68 -1.75
C TRP A 100 -3.19 13.94 -1.17
N GLU A 101 -3.02 15.06 -1.86
CA GLU A 101 -3.68 16.31 -1.50
C GLU A 101 -5.13 16.31 -2.01
N GLU A 102 -6.07 16.60 -1.11
CA GLU A 102 -7.49 16.71 -1.43
C GLU A 102 -8.10 17.87 -0.64
N ASP A 103 -8.74 18.82 -1.34
CA ASP A 103 -9.37 20.02 -0.76
C ASP A 103 -8.46 20.82 0.20
N GLY A 104 -7.14 20.85 -0.09
CA GLY A 104 -6.12 21.52 0.74
C GLY A 104 -5.74 20.74 2.02
N GLY A 105 -6.38 19.61 2.27
CA GLY A 105 -6.02 18.64 3.29
C GLY A 105 -5.20 17.49 2.73
N VAL A 106 -4.98 16.48 3.57
CA VAL A 106 -4.36 15.22 3.20
C VAL A 106 -5.42 14.13 3.28
N ARG A 107 -5.54 13.36 2.21
CA ARG A 107 -6.29 12.11 2.23
C ARG A 107 -5.33 10.97 2.00
N GLY A 108 -5.49 9.90 2.74
CA GLY A 108 -4.72 8.69 2.54
C GLY A 108 -5.53 7.43 2.73
N GLU A 109 -4.93 6.35 2.28
CA GLU A 109 -5.44 4.99 2.34
C GLU A 109 -4.34 4.12 2.94
N LEU A 110 -4.70 3.32 3.94
CA LEU A 110 -3.81 2.35 4.57
C LEU A 110 -4.17 0.96 4.05
N SER A 111 -3.15 0.21 3.68
CA SER A 111 -3.27 -1.17 3.24
C SER A 111 -2.32 -2.07 4.02
N ALA A 112 -2.81 -3.22 4.45
CA ALA A 112 -1.99 -4.30 4.98
C ALA A 112 -1.58 -5.22 3.83
N LEU A 113 -0.30 -5.51 3.71
CA LEU A 113 0.23 -6.46 2.74
C LEU A 113 0.15 -7.86 3.34
N LEU A 114 -0.78 -8.67 2.84
CA LEU A 114 -0.98 -10.05 3.27
C LEU A 114 -0.15 -11.00 2.41
N PRO A 115 0.57 -11.97 3.00
CA PRO A 115 1.25 -13.00 2.24
C PRO A 115 0.22 -13.90 1.51
N GLU A 116 0.65 -14.55 0.43
CA GLU A 116 -0.20 -15.42 -0.38
C GLU A 116 -0.92 -16.50 0.44
N ARG A 117 -0.22 -17.13 1.40
CA ARG A 117 -0.78 -18.14 2.30
C ARG A 117 -1.97 -17.61 3.09
N ALA A 118 -1.85 -16.40 3.66
CA ALA A 118 -2.94 -15.77 4.39
C ALA A 118 -4.14 -15.50 3.46
N MET A 119 -3.88 -15.10 2.23
CA MET A 119 -4.92 -14.89 1.22
C MET A 119 -5.58 -16.20 0.78
N GLN A 120 -4.83 -17.30 0.67
CA GLN A 120 -5.35 -18.63 0.36
C GLN A 120 -6.24 -19.14 1.51
N ASP A 121 -5.79 -19.00 2.76
CA ASP A 121 -6.57 -19.38 3.95
C ASP A 121 -7.92 -18.64 4.01
N ILE A 122 -7.93 -17.34 3.68
CA ILE A 122 -9.18 -16.57 3.60
C ILE A 122 -10.09 -17.11 2.49
N GLN A 123 -9.53 -17.39 1.31
CA GLN A 123 -10.29 -17.92 0.17
C GLN A 123 -10.90 -19.28 0.48
N ASP A 124 -10.15 -20.20 1.09
CA ASP A 124 -10.62 -21.54 1.46
C ASP A 124 -11.79 -21.48 2.47
N VAL A 125 -11.80 -20.48 3.36
CA VAL A 125 -12.89 -20.30 4.32
C VAL A 125 -14.14 -19.70 3.66
N VAL A 126 -13.98 -18.76 2.73
CA VAL A 126 -15.14 -18.16 2.03
C VAL A 126 -15.73 -19.14 1.01
N SER A 127 -14.90 -19.97 0.38
CA SER A 127 -15.28 -20.90 -0.69
C SER A 127 -14.72 -22.31 -0.45
N PRO A 128 -15.23 -23.06 0.54
CA PRO A 128 -14.70 -24.38 0.91
C PRO A 128 -14.96 -25.51 -0.10
N GLU A 129 -15.58 -25.25 -1.26
CA GLU A 129 -16.05 -26.30 -2.21
C GLU A 129 -15.77 -26.00 -3.70
N ASP A 130 -14.62 -25.42 -4.08
CA ASP A 130 -14.29 -25.21 -5.51
C ASP A 130 -13.13 -26.11 -6.02
N GLU A 131 -13.36 -27.43 -6.00
CA GLU A 131 -12.67 -28.38 -6.90
C GLU A 131 -13.41 -28.52 -8.26
N GLY A 132 -14.27 -27.58 -8.65
CA GLY A 132 -15.10 -27.75 -9.84
C GLY A 132 -15.72 -26.50 -10.44
N ASP A 133 -15.00 -25.88 -11.38
CA ASP A 133 -15.57 -25.20 -12.56
C ASP A 133 -16.70 -24.17 -12.31
N GLU A 134 -16.71 -23.47 -11.17
CA GLU A 134 -17.49 -22.24 -11.02
C GLU A 134 -16.61 -21.00 -11.27
N PRO A 135 -17.07 -20.01 -12.06
CA PRO A 135 -16.30 -18.80 -12.28
C PRO A 135 -16.13 -18.08 -10.94
N ARG A 136 -14.87 -17.92 -10.50
CA ARG A 136 -14.47 -17.14 -9.32
C ARG A 136 -15.35 -15.90 -9.20
N GLU A 137 -16.01 -15.75 -8.06
CA GLU A 137 -16.97 -14.67 -7.86
C GLU A 137 -16.30 -13.29 -8.06
N PRO A 138 -16.99 -12.30 -8.64
CA PRO A 138 -16.39 -11.05 -9.13
C PRO A 138 -15.72 -10.18 -8.05
N TRP A 139 -16.00 -10.44 -6.77
CA TRP A 139 -15.34 -9.75 -5.66
C TRP A 139 -13.93 -10.31 -5.38
N ALA A 140 -13.68 -11.60 -5.65
CA ALA A 140 -12.35 -12.20 -5.56
C ALA A 140 -11.42 -11.69 -6.68
N GLU A 141 -11.99 -11.41 -7.86
CA GLU A 141 -11.27 -10.70 -8.94
C GLU A 141 -10.95 -9.25 -8.56
N SER A 142 -11.81 -8.59 -7.79
CA SER A 142 -11.58 -7.20 -7.36
C SER A 142 -10.40 -7.05 -6.40
N ILE A 143 -10.04 -8.10 -5.67
CA ILE A 143 -8.86 -8.13 -4.78
C ILE A 143 -7.57 -8.42 -5.57
N ARG A 144 -7.67 -9.23 -6.64
CA ARG A 144 -6.52 -9.53 -7.51
C ARG A 144 -6.23 -8.42 -8.52
N THR A 145 -7.25 -7.65 -8.92
CA THR A 145 -7.13 -6.60 -9.93
C THR A 145 -6.83 -5.21 -9.37
N SER A 146 -6.87 -4.99 -8.05
CA SER A 146 -6.44 -3.71 -7.48
C SER A 146 -4.91 -3.67 -7.28
N SER A 147 -4.22 -3.34 -8.37
CA SER A 147 -2.89 -2.70 -8.48
C SER A 147 -1.63 -3.58 -8.39
N TYR A 148 -0.97 -3.82 -9.55
CA TYR A 148 0.49 -3.70 -9.81
C TYR A 148 0.84 -4.19 -11.24
N GLU A 149 0.07 -5.14 -11.80
CA GLU A 149 0.37 -5.80 -13.10
C GLU A 149 0.39 -4.84 -14.31
N ALA A 150 -0.41 -3.77 -14.27
CA ALA A 150 -0.50 -2.80 -15.37
C ALA A 150 0.71 -1.84 -15.47
N ALA A 151 1.60 -1.79 -14.47
CA ALA A 151 2.77 -0.93 -14.48
C ALA A 151 4.07 -1.68 -14.82
N VAL A 152 4.09 -3.00 -14.71
CA VAL A 152 5.27 -3.84 -15.00
C VAL A 152 5.20 -4.46 -16.40
N ALA A 153 4.00 -4.62 -16.97
CA ALA A 153 3.80 -5.19 -18.31
C ALA A 153 3.99 -4.18 -19.47
N SER A 154 4.76 -3.11 -19.30
CA SER A 154 4.93 -2.06 -20.33
C SER A 154 6.36 -1.60 -20.53
N ASP A 155 7.36 -2.44 -20.27
CA ASP A 155 8.74 -2.18 -20.70
C ASP A 155 9.57 -3.47 -20.82
N ASP A 156 9.18 -4.37 -21.73
CA ASP A 156 10.10 -5.41 -22.23
C ASP A 156 9.52 -5.99 -23.54
N ASP A 157 9.82 -5.34 -24.66
CA ASP A 157 9.93 -5.96 -25.99
C ASP A 157 10.33 -4.87 -27.00
N ASP A 158 11.62 -4.84 -27.38
CA ASP A 158 11.96 -4.91 -28.80
C ASP A 158 13.44 -5.31 -28.97
N GLU A 159 13.57 -6.35 -29.79
CA GLU A 159 14.68 -7.27 -29.99
C GLU A 159 15.80 -6.68 -30.86
N ASP A 160 17.07 -6.90 -30.50
CA ASP A 160 18.17 -6.91 -31.47
C ASP A 160 19.06 -8.13 -31.19
N VAL A 161 18.82 -9.17 -31.98
CA VAL A 161 19.58 -10.43 -32.04
C VAL A 161 20.82 -10.19 -32.90
N ASP A 162 22.01 -10.31 -32.32
CA ASP A 162 23.23 -10.58 -33.09
C ASP A 162 23.98 -11.78 -32.48
N ASP A 163 24.24 -12.72 -33.38
CA ASP A 163 24.81 -14.06 -33.30
C ASP A 163 26.34 -13.99 -33.19
N ASP A 164 26.94 -14.59 -32.16
CA ASP A 164 28.30 -15.15 -32.25
C ASP A 164 28.60 -16.14 -31.10
N ASP A 165 28.94 -17.36 -31.51
CA ASP A 165 29.47 -18.50 -30.75
C ASP A 165 30.65 -18.11 -29.83
N ASP A 166 30.63 -18.55 -28.57
CA ASP A 166 31.77 -19.28 -27.98
C ASP A 166 31.34 -19.98 -26.66
N GLU A 167 31.48 -21.30 -26.65
CA GLU A 167 31.28 -22.21 -25.53
C GLU A 167 32.43 -22.08 -24.50
N GLU A 168 32.14 -21.74 -23.25
CA GLU A 168 32.89 -22.24 -22.09
C GLU A 168 31.90 -22.44 -20.92
N GLU A 169 31.81 -23.68 -20.47
CA GLU A 169 31.02 -24.15 -19.32
C GLU A 169 31.62 -23.67 -17.99
N ASP A 170 30.79 -23.80 -16.95
CA ASP A 170 31.11 -23.87 -15.52
C ASP A 170 31.19 -22.53 -14.75
N GLU A 171 30.12 -22.21 -14.02
CA GLU A 171 30.07 -22.30 -12.55
C GLU A 171 28.79 -21.60 -12.04
N ASP A 172 27.71 -22.36 -11.97
CA ASP A 172 26.75 -22.43 -10.86
C ASP A 172 26.71 -21.20 -9.92
N GLU A 173 26.19 -20.06 -10.37
CA GLU A 173 25.82 -18.97 -9.47
C GLU A 173 24.47 -19.28 -8.82
N GLU A 174 24.51 -20.15 -7.80
CA GLU A 174 23.44 -20.25 -6.82
C GLU A 174 23.15 -18.87 -6.22
N GLY A 175 21.89 -18.46 -6.29
CA GLY A 175 21.28 -17.54 -5.34
C GLY A 175 20.94 -16.18 -5.90
N THR A 176 19.74 -16.04 -6.44
CA THR A 176 18.67 -15.22 -5.83
C THR A 176 17.33 -15.66 -6.43
N ASP A 177 16.90 -16.89 -6.12
CA ASP A 177 15.46 -17.10 -5.90
C ASP A 177 15.16 -16.31 -4.63
N ASP A 178 14.82 -15.02 -4.76
CA ASP A 178 14.07 -14.36 -3.69
C ASP A 178 12.71 -15.07 -3.72
N ASP A 179 12.59 -16.09 -2.88
CA ASP A 179 11.38 -16.78 -2.46
C ASP A 179 10.44 -15.77 -1.74
N THR A 180 10.35 -14.54 -2.24
CA THR A 180 9.45 -13.51 -1.77
C THR A 180 8.07 -13.88 -2.25
N GLU A 181 7.39 -14.61 -1.37
CA GLU A 181 5.97 -14.89 -1.43
C GLU A 181 5.20 -13.64 -1.89
N PRO A 182 4.32 -13.74 -2.92
CA PRO A 182 3.61 -12.58 -3.41
C PRO A 182 2.71 -12.00 -2.32
N HIS A 183 2.76 -10.68 -2.16
CA HIS A 183 1.97 -9.96 -1.16
C HIS A 183 0.79 -9.25 -1.82
N PHE A 184 -0.38 -9.31 -1.17
CA PHE A 184 -1.63 -8.72 -1.66
C PHE A 184 -2.06 -7.55 -0.76
N PRO A 185 -2.36 -6.37 -1.32
CA PRO A 185 -2.79 -5.22 -0.52
C PRO A 185 -4.27 -5.36 -0.11
N LEU A 186 -4.52 -5.40 1.20
CA LEU A 186 -5.85 -5.28 1.78
C LEU A 186 -6.04 -3.89 2.39
N VAL A 187 -6.98 -3.11 1.87
CA VAL A 187 -7.26 -1.73 2.34
C VAL A 187 -7.87 -1.71 3.74
N ILE A 188 -7.07 -1.50 4.78
CA ILE A 188 -7.52 -1.50 6.17
C ILE A 188 -8.25 -0.22 6.61
N GLY A 189 -8.13 0.87 5.85
CA GLY A 189 -9.02 2.03 6.00
C GLY A 189 -8.46 3.34 5.45
N ALA A 190 -9.28 4.39 5.54
CA ALA A 190 -8.95 5.72 5.02
C ALA A 190 -8.59 6.68 6.16
N VAL A 191 -7.58 7.52 5.92
CA VAL A 191 -7.13 8.55 6.85
C VAL A 191 -7.35 9.92 6.21
N ILE A 192 -7.89 10.87 6.97
CA ILE A 192 -8.09 12.24 6.49
C ILE A 192 -7.53 13.22 7.51
N ARG A 193 -6.76 14.19 7.02
CA ARG A 193 -6.32 15.37 7.77
C ARG A 193 -6.80 16.63 7.06
N PHE A 194 -7.64 17.40 7.73
CA PHE A 194 -8.19 18.65 7.20
C PHE A 194 -7.10 19.73 7.11
N PRO A 195 -7.25 20.73 6.22
CA PRO A 195 -6.29 21.83 6.06
C PRO A 195 -5.96 22.52 7.39
N GLU A 196 -6.97 22.75 8.23
CA GLU A 196 -6.86 23.41 9.54
C GLU A 196 -6.01 22.63 10.55
N ASN A 197 -5.86 21.33 10.33
CA ASN A 197 -5.12 20.42 11.19
C ASN A 197 -3.72 20.10 10.64
N ARG A 198 -3.31 20.72 9.53
CA ARG A 198 -1.97 20.51 8.98
C ARG A 198 -0.91 21.11 9.90
N LYS A 199 0.19 20.39 10.05
CA LYS A 199 1.36 20.85 10.82
C LYS A 199 2.43 21.46 9.91
N PHE A 200 2.52 20.92 8.70
CA PHE A 200 3.40 21.31 7.61
C PHE A 200 2.53 21.63 6.37
N PRO A 201 1.90 22.82 6.32
CA PRO A 201 1.06 23.22 5.20
C PRO A 201 1.85 23.42 3.90
N ASP A 202 3.13 23.78 3.98
CA ASP A 202 3.98 24.09 2.83
C ASP A 202 4.85 22.91 2.37
N ASP A 203 4.81 21.78 3.09
CA ASP A 203 5.63 20.59 2.80
C ASP A 203 4.78 19.33 3.00
N PHE A 204 4.37 18.73 1.89
CA PHE A 204 3.47 17.57 1.91
C PHE A 204 4.17 16.29 2.38
N GLU A 205 5.46 16.10 2.07
CA GLU A 205 6.20 14.91 2.48
C GLU A 205 6.38 14.88 4.00
N LEU A 206 6.74 16.02 4.60
CA LEU A 206 6.80 16.16 6.06
C LEU A 206 5.43 16.03 6.72
N GLU A 207 4.37 16.49 6.05
CA GLU A 207 2.99 16.32 6.54
C GLU A 207 2.58 14.86 6.59
N VAL A 208 2.96 14.07 5.58
CA VAL A 208 2.69 12.63 5.52
C VAL A 208 3.53 11.85 6.54
N ASP A 209 4.79 12.22 6.79
CA ASP A 209 5.58 11.62 7.88
C ASP A 209 4.92 11.84 9.26
N ASP A 210 4.45 13.06 9.52
CA ASP A 210 3.74 13.39 10.76
C ASP A 210 2.37 12.69 10.85
N LEU A 211 1.67 12.54 9.72
CA LEU A 211 0.43 11.77 9.64
C LEU A 211 0.66 10.29 9.99
N MET A 212 1.65 9.66 9.37
CA MET A 212 2.07 8.28 9.66
C MET A 212 2.39 8.12 11.15
N ARG A 213 3.20 9.01 11.72
CA ARG A 213 3.53 8.99 13.15
C ARG A 213 2.27 9.09 14.02
N SER A 214 1.35 9.98 13.65
CA SER A 214 0.08 10.16 14.35
C SER A 214 -0.78 8.89 14.29
N ILE A 215 -0.80 8.17 13.17
CA ILE A 215 -1.50 6.88 13.02
C ILE A 215 -0.88 5.84 13.98
N LEU A 216 0.44 5.69 13.95
CA LEU A 216 1.16 4.70 14.77
C LEU A 216 1.09 4.97 16.29
N GLU A 217 0.83 6.22 16.67
CA GLU A 217 0.62 6.66 18.05
C GLU A 217 -0.86 6.66 18.47
N GLY A 218 -1.78 6.31 17.56
CA GLY A 218 -3.23 6.28 17.84
C GLY A 218 -3.85 7.67 17.98
N ARG A 219 -3.20 8.68 17.41
CA ARG A 219 -3.65 10.08 17.40
C ARG A 219 -4.29 10.49 16.07
N ALA A 220 -4.27 9.63 15.06
CA ALA A 220 -4.96 9.88 13.81
C ALA A 220 -6.49 9.74 14.00
N MET A 221 -7.24 10.69 13.45
CA MET A 221 -8.70 10.69 13.48
C MET A 221 -9.25 9.87 12.32
N ASP A 222 -10.22 8.99 12.60
CA ASP A 222 -10.99 8.26 11.59
C ASP A 222 -11.81 9.26 10.74
N ALA A 223 -11.63 9.17 9.42
CA ALA A 223 -12.34 9.95 8.42
C ALA A 223 -13.87 9.84 8.52
N SER A 224 -14.37 8.66 8.90
CA SER A 224 -15.80 8.37 9.01
C SER A 224 -16.42 9.02 10.25
N GLU A 225 -15.73 8.98 11.40
CA GLU A 225 -16.18 9.65 12.63
C GLU A 225 -16.19 11.16 12.47
N LYS A 226 -15.18 11.74 11.81
CA LYS A 226 -15.11 13.19 11.62
C LYS A 226 -16.04 13.71 10.52
N ARG A 227 -16.39 12.92 9.49
CA ARG A 227 -17.49 13.28 8.58
C ARG A 227 -18.81 13.38 9.34
N ILE A 228 -19.09 12.44 10.23
CA ILE A 228 -20.28 12.47 11.08
C ILE A 228 -20.22 13.69 12.01
N GLU A 229 -19.09 13.97 12.64
CA GLU A 229 -18.91 15.17 13.48
C GLU A 229 -19.12 16.47 12.70
N ASN A 230 -18.59 16.60 11.49
CA ASN A 230 -18.79 17.77 10.62
C ASN A 230 -20.24 17.89 10.11
N LEU A 231 -20.95 16.77 9.92
CA LEU A 231 -22.38 16.75 9.59
C LEU A 231 -23.27 17.12 10.80
N LEU A 232 -22.81 16.83 12.02
CA LEU A 232 -23.52 17.14 13.28
C LEU A 232 -23.15 18.50 13.89
N GLY A 233 -21.99 19.07 13.53
CA GLY A 233 -21.52 20.40 13.97
C GLY A 233 -22.19 21.58 13.25
N GLY A 234 -23.17 21.32 12.39
CA GLY A 234 -23.98 22.32 11.70
C GLY A 234 -25.26 22.72 12.44
N ILE A 235 -25.17 23.01 13.74
CA ILE A 235 -26.25 23.66 14.53
C ILE A 235 -25.69 24.85 15.31
#